data_AF-A0A233RWW4-F1
#
_entry.id   AF-A0A233RWW4-F1
#
_cell.length_a   1.000
_cell.length_b   1.000
_cell.length_c   1.000
_cell.angle_alpha   90.00
_cell.angle_beta   90.00
_cell.angle_gamma   90.00
#
_symmetry.space_group_name_H-M   'P 1'
#
loop_
_entity.id
_entity.type
_entity.pdbx_description
1 polymer ?
#
loop_
_entity_poly.entity_id
_entity_poly.type
_entity_poly.pdbx_seq_one_letter_code
_entity_poly.pdbx_strand_id
1 'polypeptide(L)'
;MQRTDCWERVERVLLTDGQVREYQLPPAEGKRDDQRWPGFARRYGFDLDRPVQWEVEALEPAELKRLVMEAVDGYIDREILAEVMAEEEQQRAQLAALLGRQQDG
;
A
#
# COMPACT_ATOMS: atom_id res chain seq x y z
N MET A 1 -24.49 -14.26 -13.44
CA MET A 1 -23.63 -13.25 -12.78
C MET A 1 -22.54 -12.87 -13.75
N GLN A 2 -22.51 -11.63 -14.22
CA GLN A 2 -21.37 -11.09 -14.97
C GLN A 2 -20.20 -10.92 -13.99
N ARG A 3 -19.00 -11.36 -14.38
CA ARG A 3 -17.78 -11.03 -13.64
C ARG A 3 -17.57 -9.53 -13.78
N THR A 4 -17.43 -8.83 -12.66
CA THR A 4 -16.92 -7.46 -12.66
C THR A 4 -15.43 -7.50 -12.97
N ASP A 5 -14.93 -6.51 -13.70
CA ASP A 5 -13.53 -6.41 -14.15
C ASP A 5 -12.55 -6.08 -13.01
N CYS A 6 -12.92 -6.37 -11.75
CA CYS A 6 -12.16 -6.02 -10.55
C CYS A 6 -10.76 -6.65 -10.47
N TRP A 7 -10.44 -7.59 -11.36
CA TRP A 7 -9.13 -8.23 -11.46
C TRP A 7 -8.52 -8.13 -12.87
N GLU A 8 -9.04 -7.24 -13.72
CA GLU A 8 -8.53 -7.07 -15.09
C GLU A 8 -7.06 -6.62 -15.09
N ARG A 9 -6.67 -5.80 -14.11
CA ARG A 9 -5.31 -5.27 -13.98
C ARG A 9 -4.80 -5.37 -12.55
N VAL A 10 -3.57 -5.87 -12.41
CA VAL A 10 -2.81 -5.88 -11.16
C VAL A 10 -1.49 -5.18 -11.40
N GLU A 11 -1.20 -4.16 -10.61
CA GLU A 11 0.03 -3.36 -10.69
C GLU A 11 0.84 -3.47 -9.41
N ARG A 12 2.16 -3.67 -9.54
CA ARG A 12 3.08 -3.65 -8.40
C ARG A 12 3.45 -2.19 -8.11
N VAL A 13 3.07 -1.72 -6.93
CA VAL A 13 3.30 -0.33 -6.48
C VAL A 13 4.48 -0.19 -5.50
N LEU A 14 4.95 -1.30 -4.94
CA LEU A 14 6.04 -1.35 -3.97
C LEU A 14 7.04 -2.47 -4.29
N LEU A 15 8.26 -2.32 -3.75
CA LEU A 15 9.38 -3.24 -3.95
C LEU A 15 9.66 -3.51 -5.44
N THR A 16 9.55 -2.46 -6.26
CA THR A 16 10.08 -2.50 -7.63
C THR A 16 11.61 -2.55 -7.57
N ASP A 17 12.25 -3.07 -8.63
CA ASP A 17 13.72 -3.09 -8.72
C ASP A 17 14.33 -1.68 -8.59
N GLY A 18 13.65 -0.65 -9.11
CA GLY A 18 14.04 0.74 -8.95
C GLY A 18 14.01 1.19 -7.49
N GLN A 19 12.88 0.96 -6.80
CA GLN A 19 12.74 1.30 -5.37
C GLN A 19 13.77 0.57 -4.50
N VAL A 20 13.99 -0.74 -4.73
CA VAL A 20 14.98 -1.52 -3.97
C VAL A 20 16.37 -0.89 -4.07
N ARG A 21 16.76 -0.39 -5.26
CA ARG A 21 18.05 0.27 -5.48
C ARG A 21 18.10 1.68 -4.92
N GLU A 22 17.05 2.47 -5.12
CA GLU A 22 16.96 3.87 -4.69
C GLU A 22 17.00 4.00 -3.17
N TYR A 23 16.17 3.21 -2.47
CA TYR A 23 16.10 3.21 -1.01
C TYR A 23 17.17 2.31 -0.36
N GLN A 24 18.01 1.65 -1.16
CA GLN A 24 19.04 0.72 -0.71
C GLN A 24 18.48 -0.33 0.27
N LEU A 25 17.33 -0.91 -0.08
CA LEU A 25 16.60 -1.78 0.84
C LEU A 25 17.43 -3.03 1.18
N PRO A 26 17.62 -3.34 2.47
CA PRO A 26 18.39 -4.50 2.86
C PRO A 26 17.65 -5.79 2.49
N PRO A 27 18.34 -6.78 1.90
CA PRO A 27 17.78 -8.11 1.74
C PRO A 27 17.73 -8.86 3.08
N ALA A 28 16.66 -9.61 3.30
CA ALA A 28 16.52 -10.61 4.36
C ALA A 28 16.77 -12.03 3.82
N GLU A 29 17.00 -13.02 4.71
CA GLU A 29 17.08 -14.43 4.31
C GLU A 29 15.74 -14.86 3.68
N GLY A 30 15.82 -15.40 2.48
CA GLY A 30 14.67 -15.92 1.74
C GLY A 30 14.38 -17.38 2.06
N LYS A 31 13.24 -17.86 1.57
CA LYS A 31 12.85 -19.27 1.74
C LYS A 31 13.77 -20.18 0.93
N ARG A 32 14.33 -21.19 1.61
CA ARG A 32 15.24 -22.19 1.01
C ARG A 32 14.58 -23.05 -0.06
N ASP A 33 13.27 -23.24 0.04
CA ASP A 33 12.46 -24.07 -0.84
C ASP A 33 11.61 -23.26 -1.84
N ASP A 34 11.86 -21.95 -2.02
CA ASP A 34 11.13 -21.16 -3.02
C ASP A 34 11.51 -21.61 -4.44
N GLN A 35 10.59 -22.29 -5.11
CA GLN A 35 10.76 -22.78 -6.47
C GLN A 35 11.02 -21.67 -7.49
N ARG A 36 10.70 -20.41 -7.17
CA ARG A 36 10.94 -19.24 -8.03
C ARG A 36 12.35 -18.68 -7.86
N TRP A 37 13.05 -19.01 -6.77
CA TRP A 37 14.37 -18.48 -6.46
C TRP A 37 15.40 -18.73 -7.57
N PRO A 38 15.56 -19.95 -8.13
CA PRO A 38 16.58 -20.18 -9.15
C PRO A 38 16.42 -19.31 -10.40
N GLY A 39 15.18 -19.00 -10.79
CA GLY A 39 14.90 -18.09 -11.90
C GLY A 39 15.23 -16.64 -11.56
N PHE A 40 14.84 -16.20 -10.37
CA PHE A 40 15.12 -14.85 -9.87
C PHE A 40 16.63 -14.62 -9.71
N ALA A 41 17.34 -15.54 -9.05
CA ALA A 41 18.77 -15.44 -8.80
C ALA A 41 19.58 -15.33 -10.08
N ARG A 42 19.27 -16.15 -11.11
CA ARG A 42 19.95 -16.07 -12.41
C ARG A 42 19.65 -14.75 -13.13
N ARG A 43 18.42 -14.26 -13.05
CA ARG A 43 18.02 -13.01 -13.71
C ARG A 43 18.77 -11.79 -13.15
N TYR A 44 19.03 -11.79 -11.84
CA TYR A 44 19.60 -10.64 -11.15
C TYR A 44 21.04 -10.87 -10.61
N GLY A 45 21.63 -12.04 -10.85
CA GLY A 45 23.02 -12.36 -10.49
C GLY A 45 23.26 -12.72 -9.02
N PHE A 46 22.28 -13.33 -8.34
CA PHE A 46 22.41 -13.77 -6.94
C PHE A 46 22.96 -15.20 -6.81
N ASP A 47 23.49 -15.51 -5.63
CA ASP A 47 23.95 -16.84 -5.23
C ASP A 47 22.76 -17.82 -5.13
N LEU A 48 22.78 -18.90 -5.91
CA LEU A 48 21.70 -19.90 -5.93
C LEU A 48 21.49 -20.59 -4.57
N ASP A 49 22.52 -20.70 -3.75
CA ASP A 49 22.46 -21.41 -2.46
C ASP A 49 22.03 -20.49 -1.30
N ARG A 50 21.86 -19.18 -1.56
CA ARG A 50 21.50 -18.18 -0.55
C ARG A 50 20.30 -17.34 -1.00
N PRO A 51 19.08 -17.88 -0.88
CA PRO A 51 17.88 -17.12 -1.15
C PRO A 51 17.81 -15.85 -0.32
N VAL A 52 17.39 -14.77 -0.98
CA VAL A 52 17.07 -13.51 -0.31
C VAL A 52 15.69 -13.01 -0.72
N GLN A 53 15.10 -12.20 0.15
CA GLN A 53 13.84 -11.52 -0.09
C GLN A 53 13.92 -10.07 0.43
N TRP A 54 13.10 -9.20 -0.14
CA TRP A 54 12.91 -7.84 0.37
C TRP A 54 11.55 -7.74 1.03
N GLU A 55 11.53 -7.21 2.24
CA GLU A 55 10.33 -7.03 3.05
C GLU A 55 9.84 -5.57 2.94
N VAL A 56 8.53 -5.38 2.99
CA VAL A 56 7.94 -4.04 2.90
C VAL A 56 8.29 -3.22 4.13
N GLU A 57 8.44 -3.91 5.27
CA GLU A 57 8.85 -3.41 6.57
C GLU A 57 10.26 -2.80 6.58
N ALA A 58 11.06 -3.06 5.53
CA ALA A 58 12.35 -2.40 5.36
C ALA A 58 12.22 -0.91 4.95
N LEU A 59 11.04 -0.48 4.50
CA LEU A 59 10.74 0.93 4.26
C LEU A 59 10.29 1.62 5.55
N GLU A 60 10.71 2.87 5.73
CA GLU A 60 10.19 3.73 6.79
C GLU A 60 8.65 3.86 6.67
N PRO A 61 7.87 3.73 7.76
CA PRO A 61 6.41 3.73 7.69
C PRO A 61 5.80 4.96 7.00
N ALA A 62 6.41 6.13 7.18
CA ALA A 62 5.96 7.36 6.53
C ALA A 62 6.19 7.31 5.01
N GLU A 63 7.29 6.71 4.57
CA GLU A 63 7.63 6.59 3.16
C GLU A 63 6.79 5.53 2.46
N LEU A 64 6.56 4.39 3.13
CA LEU A 64 5.60 3.39 2.69
C LEU A 64 4.23 4.03 2.47
N LYS A 65 3.74 4.79 3.46
CA LYS A 65 2.47 5.51 3.34
C LYS A 65 2.48 6.47 2.15
N ARG A 66 3.56 7.25 1.97
CA ARG A 66 3.68 8.20 0.85
C ARG A 66 3.57 7.49 -0.49
N LEU A 67 4.35 6.43 -0.72
CA LEU A 67 4.36 5.65 -1.95
C LEU A 67 3.00 5.01 -2.26
N VAL A 68 2.34 4.46 -1.24
CA VAL A 68 1.00 3.89 -1.40
C VAL A 68 -0.01 4.99 -1.76
N MET A 69 0.01 6.11 -1.05
CA MET A 69 -0.90 7.23 -1.31
C MET A 69 -0.71 7.81 -2.70
N GLU A 70 0.54 7.96 -3.15
CA GLU A 70 0.87 8.40 -4.51
C GLU A 70 0.33 7.43 -5.57
N ALA A 71 0.49 6.12 -5.36
CA ALA A 71 0.00 5.12 -6.29
C ALA A 71 -1.54 5.07 -6.39
N VAL A 72 -2.26 5.35 -5.31
CA VAL A 72 -3.73 5.37 -5.32
C VAL A 72 -4.33 6.71 -5.73
N ASP A 73 -3.57 7.81 -5.63
CA ASP A 73 -4.05 9.17 -5.88
C ASP A 73 -4.78 9.31 -7.22
N GLY A 74 -4.18 8.78 -8.29
CA GLY A 74 -4.75 8.84 -9.64
C GLY A 74 -6.07 8.08 -9.82
N TYR A 75 -6.48 7.27 -8.85
CA TYR A 75 -7.74 6.53 -8.87
C TYR A 75 -8.82 7.18 -8.00
N ILE A 76 -8.51 8.29 -7.31
CA ILE A 76 -9.43 8.99 -6.42
C ILE A 76 -10.02 10.19 -7.17
N ASP A 77 -11.35 10.20 -7.30
CA ASP A 77 -12.07 11.41 -7.68
C ASP A 77 -12.03 12.40 -6.52
N ARG A 78 -11.28 13.50 -6.72
CA ARG A 78 -11.04 14.51 -5.68
C ARG A 78 -12.27 15.37 -5.39
N GLU A 79 -13.16 15.55 -6.37
CA GLU A 79 -14.39 16.32 -6.19
C GLU A 79 -15.38 15.53 -5.34
N ILE A 80 -15.59 14.26 -5.69
CA ILE A 80 -16.46 13.35 -4.92
C ILE A 80 -15.90 13.17 -3.50
N LEU A 81 -14.58 12.97 -3.35
CA LEU A 81 -13.97 12.85 -2.02
C LEU A 81 -14.21 14.11 -1.17
N ALA A 82 -14.06 15.29 -1.75
CA ALA A 82 -14.28 16.55 -1.03
C ALA A 82 -15.75 16.73 -0.60
N GLU A 83 -16.70 16.36 -1.45
CA GLU A 83 -18.13 16.38 -1.14
C GLU A 83 -18.45 15.46 0.05
N VAL A 84 -17.99 14.21 0.00
CA VAL A 84 -18.20 13.24 1.08
C VAL A 84 -17.56 13.70 2.38
N MET A 85 -16.34 14.25 2.33
CA MET A 85 -15.68 14.79 3.53
C MET A 85 -16.44 15.96 4.17
N ALA A 86 -17.03 16.84 3.35
CA ALA A 86 -17.84 17.95 3.86
C ALA A 86 -19.13 17.44 4.52
N GLU A 87 -19.77 16.44 3.93
CA GLU A 87 -20.94 15.79 4.51
C GLU A 87 -20.60 15.12 5.85
N GLU A 88 -19.52 14.35 5.91
CA GLU A 88 -19.06 13.71 7.15
C GLU A 88 -18.81 14.72 8.27
N GLU A 89 -18.16 15.85 7.97
CA GLU A 89 -17.90 16.90 8.96
C GLU A 89 -19.20 17.51 9.49
N GLN A 90 -20.17 17.76 8.60
CA GLN A 90 -21.49 18.24 9.00
C GLN A 90 -22.21 17.23 9.91
N GLN A 91 -22.16 15.94 9.58
CA GLN A 91 -22.75 14.87 10.38
C GLN A 91 -22.09 14.76 11.76
N ARG A 92 -20.75 14.85 11.83
CA ARG A 92 -19.99 14.85 13.10
C ARG A 92 -20.38 16.03 13.99
N ALA A 93 -20.51 17.23 13.41
CA ALA A 93 -20.94 18.42 14.15
C ALA A 93 -22.36 18.26 14.72
N GLN A 94 -23.30 17.68 13.95
CA GLN A 94 -24.66 17.40 14.42
C GLN A 94 -24.67 16.39 15.57
N LEU A 95 -23.89 15.31 15.46
CA LEU A 95 -23.75 14.31 16.52
C LEU A 95 -23.16 14.91 17.80
N ALA A 96 -22.12 15.74 17.69
CA ALA A 96 -21.53 16.44 18.83
C ALA A 96 -22.55 17.35 19.52
N ALA A 97 -23.36 18.09 18.75
CA ALA A 97 -24.41 18.96 19.28
C ALA A 97 -25.57 18.19 19.94
N LEU A 98 -25.85 16.95 19.50
CA LEU A 98 -26.83 16.08 20.16
C LEU A 98 -26.29 15.52 21.48
N LEU A 99 -25.04 15.04 21.49
CA LEU A 99 -24.38 14.52 22.68
C LEU A 99 -24.22 15.59 23.78
N GLY A 100 -23.84 16.81 23.42
CA GLY A 100 -23.77 17.93 24.38
C GLY A 100 -25.13 18.24 25.02
N ARG A 101 -26.22 18.22 24.23
CA ARG A 101 -27.58 18.46 24.74
C ARG A 101 -28.11 17.36 25.66
N GLN A 102 -27.59 16.13 25.58
CA GLN A 102 -27.96 15.04 26.49
C GLN A 102 -27.18 15.04 27.81
N GLN A 103 -26.09 15.80 27.92
CA GLN A 103 -25.30 15.90 29.15
C GLN A 103 -25.76 17.06 30.05
N ASP A 104 -26.44 18.06 29.48
CA ASP A 104 -26.93 19.27 30.17
C ASP A 104 -28.40 19.17 30.65
N GLY A 105 -29.04 18.00 30.53
CA GLY A 105 -30.42 17.75 30.97
C GLY A 105 -30.52 16.52 31.87
#